data_AF-Q2CHM0-F1
#
_entry.id   AF-Q2CHM0-F1
#
_cell.length_a   1.000
_cell.length_b   1.000
_cell.length_c   1.000
_cell.angle_alpha   90.00
_cell.angle_beta   90.00
_cell.angle_gamma   90.00
#
_symmetry.space_group_name_H-M   'P 1'
#
loop_
_entity.id
_entity.type
_entity.pdbx_description
1 polymer ?
#
loop_
_entity_poly.entity_id
_entity_poly.type
_entity_poly.pdbx_seq_one_letter_code
_entity_poly.pdbx_strand_id
1 'polypeptide(L)'
;MPPWVPAAAAHYLAHVERGTPIRALARRVDVHASTVLRQVRRVERRRDDPLVDAALKRLSAALPDPVDGSGGGSGTSAPLPAAETVEDETIRVLRRLVEPGAVLAVARDMEMAVVVRESAGGAADRTALVARESAQVLALNEWIESDEPAARIARYRITGAGRTALRELIAGRENARATGEPAPAVTGRRTARPAPRAALAESPLAGLARRRDRDGRPFLPRELVAAGERLREDFELGQVGERLGQSWDGLLTGRVDGGAAAGGQGASSAAARERVEAALADLGPGLGDVALRCCCLLEGLEETERRMGWSARSGKIVLRIALQRLRRHYDEQGSCAMIG
;
A
#
# COMPACT_ATOMS: atom_id res chain seq x y z
N MET A 1 6.50 13.81 14.05
CA MET A 1 5.44 13.37 13.12
C MET A 1 6.08 12.66 11.95
N PRO A 2 5.47 11.58 11.42
CA PRO A 2 5.91 10.95 10.18
C PRO A 2 5.84 11.93 9.00
N PRO A 3 6.72 11.78 7.98
CA PRO A 3 6.80 12.72 6.86
C PRO A 3 5.58 12.68 5.93
N TRP A 4 4.82 11.58 5.91
CA TRP A 4 3.60 11.44 5.12
C TRP A 4 2.38 12.17 5.71
N VAL A 5 2.48 12.70 6.94
CA VAL A 5 1.38 13.43 7.59
C VAL A 5 1.32 14.87 7.08
N PRO A 6 0.18 15.34 6.52
CA PRO A 6 0.05 16.72 6.09
C PRO A 6 0.27 17.72 7.24
N ALA A 7 0.92 18.86 6.94
CA ALA A 7 1.13 19.93 7.92
C ALA A 7 -0.18 20.39 8.58
N ALA A 8 -1.26 20.44 7.81
CA ALA A 8 -2.59 20.78 8.33
C ALA A 8 -3.08 19.80 9.41
N ALA A 9 -2.88 18.48 9.20
CA ALA A 9 -3.24 17.46 10.18
C ALA A 9 -2.33 17.52 11.42
N ALA A 10 -1.03 17.79 11.24
CA ALA A 10 -0.11 17.99 12.36
C ALA A 10 -0.49 19.22 13.22
N HIS A 11 -0.86 20.33 12.59
CA HIS A 11 -1.33 21.53 13.30
C HIS A 11 -2.66 21.28 14.01
N TYR A 12 -3.58 20.57 13.37
CA TYR A 12 -4.84 20.14 13.97
C TYR A 12 -4.60 19.34 15.25
N LEU A 13 -3.80 18.26 15.19
CA LEU A 13 -3.51 17.41 16.35
C LEU A 13 -2.80 18.20 17.46
N ALA A 14 -1.86 19.08 17.13
CA ALA A 14 -1.17 19.88 18.14
C ALA A 14 -2.10 20.92 18.82
N HIS A 15 -3.09 21.45 18.09
CA HIS A 15 -4.04 22.41 18.63
C HIS A 15 -5.14 21.74 19.43
N VAL A 16 -5.82 20.76 18.84
CA VAL A 16 -7.05 20.16 19.38
C VAL A 16 -6.74 19.12 20.44
N GLU A 17 -5.79 18.22 20.19
CA GLU A 17 -5.49 17.13 21.13
C GLU A 17 -4.52 17.58 22.24
N ARG A 18 -3.57 18.47 21.91
CA ARG A 18 -2.52 18.93 22.85
C ARG A 18 -2.73 20.34 23.41
N GLY A 19 -3.84 21.01 23.06
CA GLY A 19 -4.17 22.35 23.56
C GLY A 19 -3.18 23.47 23.16
N THR A 20 -2.31 23.25 22.17
CA THR A 20 -1.32 24.28 21.79
C THR A 20 -2.04 25.47 21.13
N PRO A 21 -1.85 26.72 21.57
CA PRO A 21 -2.56 27.85 20.98
C PRO A 21 -2.10 28.11 19.54
N ILE A 22 -3.04 28.45 18.65
CA ILE A 22 -2.80 28.69 17.21
C ILE A 22 -1.65 29.67 16.96
N ARG A 23 -1.58 30.77 17.73
CA ARG A 23 -0.51 31.76 17.61
C ARG A 23 0.87 31.19 17.95
N ALA A 24 0.96 30.21 18.85
CA ALA A 24 2.23 29.54 19.17
C ALA A 24 2.63 28.56 18.06
N LEU A 25 1.68 27.83 17.48
CA LEU A 25 1.95 26.99 16.30
C LEU A 25 2.45 27.82 15.12
N ALA A 26 1.76 28.93 14.84
CA ALA A 26 2.11 29.88 13.79
C ALA A 26 3.55 30.40 13.90
N ARG A 27 3.99 30.77 15.11
CA ARG A 27 5.38 31.17 15.38
C ARG A 27 6.40 30.05 15.20
N ARG A 28 6.05 28.80 15.53
CA ARG A 28 6.97 27.64 15.41
C ARG A 28 7.27 27.28 13.96
N VAL A 29 6.29 27.45 13.08
CA VAL A 29 6.38 27.08 11.66
C VAL A 29 6.52 28.29 10.72
N ASP A 30 6.74 29.48 11.29
CA ASP A 30 6.94 30.74 10.57
C ASP A 30 5.85 31.07 9.54
N VAL A 31 4.58 30.94 9.95
CA VAL A 31 3.42 31.32 9.12
C VAL A 31 2.47 32.20 9.89
N HIS A 32 1.58 32.91 9.18
CA HIS A 32 0.56 33.72 9.83
C HIS A 32 -0.48 32.85 10.57
N ALA A 33 -0.98 33.32 11.72
CA ALA A 33 -1.93 32.57 12.54
C ALA A 33 -3.26 32.26 11.82
N SER A 34 -3.68 33.12 10.89
CA SER A 34 -4.86 32.85 10.05
C SER A 34 -4.67 31.65 9.12
N THR A 35 -3.45 31.36 8.66
CA THR A 35 -3.13 30.19 7.84
C THR A 35 -3.31 28.91 8.66
N VAL A 36 -2.77 28.89 9.88
CA VAL A 36 -2.94 27.75 10.81
C VAL A 36 -4.41 27.56 11.15
N LEU A 37 -5.16 28.63 11.46
CA LEU A 37 -6.60 28.55 11.72
C LEU A 37 -7.37 27.97 10.52
N ARG A 38 -7.05 28.39 9.29
CA ARG A 38 -7.66 27.85 8.07
C ARG A 38 -7.36 26.36 7.89
N GLN A 39 -6.14 25.93 8.19
CA GLN A 39 -5.74 24.53 8.14
C GLN A 39 -6.49 23.67 9.17
N VAL A 40 -6.55 24.13 10.43
CA VAL A 40 -7.30 23.44 11.50
C VAL A 40 -8.77 23.28 11.10
N ARG A 41 -9.44 24.37 10.68
CA ARG A 41 -10.84 24.32 10.24
C ARG A 41 -11.08 23.45 9.00
N ARG A 42 -10.10 23.36 8.10
CA ARG A 42 -10.16 22.44 6.94
C ARG A 42 -10.16 20.99 7.39
N VAL A 43 -9.33 20.64 8.38
CA VAL A 43 -9.29 19.29 8.95
C VAL A 43 -10.56 18.98 9.73
N GLU A 44 -11.07 19.93 10.52
CA GLU A 44 -12.34 19.76 11.28
C GLU A 44 -13.52 19.39 10.37
N ARG A 45 -13.71 20.12 9.27
CA ARG A 45 -14.79 19.84 8.30
C ARG A 45 -14.69 18.48 7.61
N ARG A 46 -13.52 17.85 7.64
CA ARG A 46 -13.28 16.57 6.99
C ARG A 46 -13.40 15.39 7.95
N ARG A 47 -13.63 15.62 9.25
CA ARG A 47 -13.82 14.53 10.23
C ARG A 47 -15.11 13.74 10.02
N ASP A 48 -16.03 14.26 9.22
CA ASP A 48 -17.22 13.50 8.80
C ASP A 48 -16.85 12.32 7.88
N ASP A 49 -15.66 12.35 7.28
CA ASP A 49 -15.10 11.22 6.55
C ASP A 49 -14.50 10.18 7.52
N PRO A 50 -15.04 8.94 7.58
CA PRO A 50 -14.57 7.90 8.49
C PRO A 50 -13.10 7.52 8.31
N LEU A 51 -12.56 7.63 7.09
CA LEU A 51 -11.13 7.38 6.85
C LEU A 51 -10.26 8.48 7.46
N VAL A 52 -10.67 9.74 7.33
CA VAL A 52 -9.94 10.88 7.90
C VAL A 52 -10.00 10.84 9.42
N ASP A 53 -11.17 10.60 10.00
CA ASP A 53 -11.33 10.51 11.45
C ASP A 53 -10.53 9.34 12.05
N ALA A 54 -10.55 8.17 11.41
CA ALA A 54 -9.74 7.03 11.82
C ALA A 54 -8.22 7.31 11.73
N ALA A 55 -7.77 8.00 10.68
CA ALA A 55 -6.38 8.40 10.53
C ALA A 55 -5.93 9.34 11.66
N LEU A 56 -6.75 10.34 11.98
CA LEU A 56 -6.47 11.30 13.05
C LEU A 56 -6.47 10.64 14.43
N LYS A 57 -7.43 9.75 14.73
CA LYS A 57 -7.46 8.97 15.97
C LYS A 57 -6.21 8.12 16.14
N ARG A 58 -5.78 7.43 15.08
CA ARG A 58 -4.54 6.62 15.11
C ARG A 58 -3.30 7.48 15.35
N LEU A 59 -3.23 8.63 14.67
CA LEU A 59 -2.13 9.59 14.88
C LEU A 59 -2.12 10.17 16.29
N SER A 60 -3.29 10.46 16.87
CA SER A 60 -3.42 10.91 18.25
C SER A 60 -2.96 9.83 19.24
N ALA A 61 -3.39 8.58 19.05
CA ALA A 61 -2.98 7.46 19.91
C ALA A 61 -1.48 7.12 19.84
N ALA A 62 -0.82 7.41 18.71
CA ALA A 62 0.61 7.16 18.53
C ALA A 62 1.49 8.33 18.99
N LEU A 63 0.89 9.47 19.35
CA LEU A 63 1.58 10.65 19.82
C LEU A 63 1.86 10.49 21.33
N PRO A 64 3.11 10.59 21.81
CA PRO A 64 3.41 10.44 23.23
C PRO A 64 2.75 11.56 24.05
N ASP A 65 2.10 11.19 25.16
CA ASP A 65 1.44 12.15 26.05
C ASP A 65 2.43 13.24 26.52
N PRO A 66 1.98 14.49 26.60
CA PRO A 66 2.78 15.57 27.14
C PRO A 66 2.87 15.42 28.66
N VAL A 67 3.79 14.56 29.12
CA VAL A 67 4.33 14.48 30.48
C VAL A 67 3.29 14.33 31.60
N ASP A 68 3.08 13.08 32.04
CA ASP A 68 2.92 12.79 33.47
C ASP A 68 4.00 11.77 33.88
N GLY A 69 4.86 12.18 34.81
CA GLY A 69 6.00 11.42 35.31
C GLY A 69 5.63 10.25 36.23
N SER A 70 4.47 9.63 36.07
CA SER A 70 4.06 8.52 36.92
C SER A 70 3.07 7.59 36.22
N GLY A 71 3.49 6.34 36.04
CA GLY A 71 2.57 5.20 36.03
C GLY A 71 2.18 4.66 34.66
N GLY A 72 2.93 3.64 34.23
CA GLY A 72 2.44 2.43 33.54
C GLY A 72 1.08 2.50 32.83
N GLY A 73 1.03 3.10 31.65
CA GLY A 73 -0.03 2.88 30.67
C GLY A 73 0.46 1.97 29.55
N SER A 74 0.26 0.66 29.68
CA SER A 74 0.44 -0.33 28.60
C SER A 74 -0.71 -0.19 27.58
N GLY A 75 -0.80 0.97 26.94
CA GLY A 75 -1.63 1.14 25.75
C GLY A 75 -0.84 0.64 24.55
N THR A 76 -1.19 -0.52 24.02
CA THR A 76 -0.62 -1.04 22.77
C THR A 76 -1.07 -0.15 21.61
N SER A 77 -0.51 1.05 21.47
CA SER A 77 -0.76 1.90 20.30
C SER A 77 -0.22 1.14 19.09
N ALA A 78 -1.09 0.79 18.14
CA ALA A 78 -0.65 0.19 16.88
C ALA A 78 0.42 1.10 16.24
N PRO A 79 1.63 0.59 15.95
CA PRO A 79 2.72 1.42 15.47
C PRO A 79 2.35 2.10 14.14
N LEU A 80 2.70 3.38 14.01
CA LEU A 80 2.51 4.11 12.76
C LEU A 80 3.33 3.44 11.64
N PRO A 81 2.78 3.34 10.42
CA PRO A 81 3.48 2.70 9.32
C PRO A 81 4.72 3.52 8.91
N ALA A 82 5.79 2.80 8.56
CA ALA A 82 7.05 3.40 8.12
C ALA A 82 6.87 4.15 6.80
N ALA A 83 7.57 5.28 6.64
CA ALA A 83 7.37 6.17 5.50
C ALA A 83 7.62 5.50 4.14
N GLU A 84 8.66 4.67 4.03
CA GLU A 84 9.00 3.97 2.79
C GLU A 84 7.92 2.95 2.39
N THR A 85 7.38 2.19 3.35
CA THR A 85 6.29 1.23 3.10
C THR A 85 5.00 1.94 2.67
N VAL A 86 4.71 3.09 3.28
CA VAL A 86 3.56 3.93 2.91
C VAL A 86 3.73 4.48 1.50
N GLU A 87 4.93 4.88 1.12
CA GLU A 87 5.23 5.42 -0.21
C GLU A 87 5.02 4.37 -1.32
N ASP A 88 5.59 3.18 -1.17
CA ASP A 88 5.46 2.09 -2.17
C ASP A 88 4.00 1.70 -2.37
N GLU A 89 3.26 1.52 -1.27
CA GLU A 89 1.83 1.17 -1.31
C GLU A 89 0.99 2.33 -1.88
N THR A 90 1.32 3.58 -1.55
CA THR A 90 0.66 4.77 -2.12
C THR A 90 0.82 4.80 -3.63
N ILE A 91 2.04 4.62 -4.15
CA ILE A 91 2.30 4.62 -5.59
C ILE A 91 1.50 3.51 -6.27
N ARG A 92 1.50 2.30 -5.69
CA ARG A 92 0.75 1.14 -6.20
C ARG A 92 -0.75 1.46 -6.32
N VAL A 93 -1.37 1.97 -5.26
CA VAL A 93 -2.81 2.24 -5.23
C VAL A 93 -3.18 3.40 -6.16
N LEU A 94 -2.44 4.50 -6.13
CA LEU A 94 -2.72 5.66 -6.97
C LEU A 94 -2.58 5.33 -8.46
N ARG A 95 -1.64 4.45 -8.86
CA ARG A 95 -1.53 3.99 -10.25
C ARG A 95 -2.81 3.31 -10.75
N ARG A 96 -3.45 2.51 -9.90
CA ARG A 96 -4.71 1.84 -10.24
C ARG A 96 -5.87 2.83 -10.28
N LEU A 97 -5.90 3.80 -9.36
CA LEU A 97 -6.97 4.80 -9.28
C LEU A 97 -6.91 5.88 -10.38
N VAL A 98 -5.77 6.08 -11.05
CA VAL A 98 -5.66 6.95 -12.23
C VAL A 98 -6.41 6.38 -13.42
N GLU A 99 -6.60 5.07 -13.46
CA GLU A 99 -7.19 4.42 -14.62
C GLU A 99 -8.68 4.79 -14.77
N PRO A 100 -9.20 4.97 -16.00
CA PRO A 100 -10.57 5.40 -16.20
C PRO A 100 -11.58 4.44 -15.56
N GLY A 101 -12.58 4.99 -14.87
CA GLY A 101 -13.60 4.20 -14.16
C GLY A 101 -13.13 3.52 -12.88
N ALA A 102 -11.89 3.77 -12.43
CA ALA A 102 -11.38 3.22 -11.17
C ALA A 102 -11.90 3.97 -9.94
N VAL A 103 -12.32 3.21 -8.93
CA VAL A 103 -12.87 3.69 -7.66
C VAL A 103 -12.32 2.81 -6.54
N LEU A 104 -11.93 3.41 -5.42
CA LEU A 104 -11.62 2.68 -4.19
C LEU A 104 -12.90 2.51 -3.37
N ALA A 105 -13.34 1.27 -3.18
CA ALA A 105 -14.50 0.94 -2.36
C ALA A 105 -14.03 0.54 -0.94
N VAL A 106 -14.63 1.18 0.07
CA VAL A 106 -14.33 0.94 1.49
C VAL A 106 -15.62 0.66 2.25
N ALA A 107 -15.74 -0.54 2.83
CA ALA A 107 -16.82 -0.85 3.75
C ALA A 107 -16.45 -0.43 5.17
N ARG A 108 -17.43 0.04 5.95
CA ARG A 108 -17.20 0.56 7.31
C ARG A 108 -16.55 -0.46 8.25
N ASP A 109 -16.99 -1.72 8.18
CA ASP A 109 -16.62 -2.78 9.12
C ASP A 109 -15.53 -3.72 8.58
N MET A 110 -14.84 -3.33 7.50
CA MET A 110 -13.82 -4.16 6.85
C MET A 110 -12.43 -3.54 6.94
N GLU A 111 -11.43 -4.39 7.20
CA GLU A 111 -10.01 -4.02 7.30
C GLU A 111 -9.35 -3.80 5.93
N MET A 112 -9.99 -4.27 4.87
CA MET A 112 -9.50 -4.13 3.50
C MET A 112 -10.47 -3.29 2.67
N ALA A 113 -9.89 -2.50 1.77
CA ALA A 113 -10.54 -1.78 0.70
C ALA A 113 -10.17 -2.41 -0.65
N VAL A 114 -10.99 -2.19 -1.66
CA VAL A 114 -10.81 -2.78 -2.99
C VAL A 114 -10.83 -1.68 -4.04
N VAL A 115 -9.83 -1.66 -4.92
CA VAL A 115 -9.90 -0.84 -6.13
C VAL A 115 -10.69 -1.62 -7.18
N VAL A 116 -11.82 -1.06 -7.57
CA VAL A 116 -12.72 -1.60 -8.58
C VAL A 116 -12.67 -0.69 -9.80
N ARG A 117 -12.74 -1.28 -10.98
CA ARG A 117 -12.86 -0.56 -12.23
C ARG A 117 -14.15 -0.98 -12.93
N GLU A 118 -14.96 -0.02 -13.29
CA GLU A 118 -16.11 -0.29 -14.15
C GLU A 118 -15.62 -0.58 -15.57
N SER A 119 -15.88 -1.79 -16.05
CA SER A 119 -15.68 -2.17 -17.45
C SER A 119 -16.87 -1.70 -18.30
N ALA A 120 -16.65 -1.51 -19.60
CA ALA A 120 -17.66 -1.01 -20.55
C ALA A 120 -18.95 -1.85 -20.60
N GLY A 121 -18.91 -3.10 -20.12
CA GLY A 121 -20.06 -3.99 -20.00
C GLY A 121 -20.84 -3.90 -18.67
N GLY A 122 -20.55 -2.93 -17.79
CA GLY A 122 -21.19 -2.79 -16.47
C GLY A 122 -20.69 -3.80 -15.43
N ALA A 123 -19.73 -4.66 -15.78
CA ALA A 123 -19.02 -5.52 -14.85
C ALA A 123 -17.93 -4.73 -14.13
N ALA A 124 -17.81 -4.93 -12.82
CA ALA A 124 -16.86 -4.21 -11.98
C ALA A 124 -15.66 -5.12 -11.69
N ASP A 125 -14.52 -4.83 -12.34
CA ASP A 125 -13.29 -5.62 -12.22
C ASP A 125 -12.49 -5.18 -10.99
N ARG A 126 -12.19 -6.12 -10.10
CA ARG A 126 -11.34 -5.86 -8.92
C ARG A 126 -9.88 -5.87 -9.38
N THR A 127 -9.18 -4.75 -9.16
CA THR A 127 -7.84 -4.53 -9.72
C THR A 127 -6.74 -4.40 -8.69
N ALA A 128 -7.07 -4.09 -7.43
CA ALA A 128 -6.12 -4.12 -6.32
C ALA A 128 -6.82 -4.23 -4.97
N LEU A 129 -6.08 -4.74 -3.99
CA LEU A 129 -6.45 -4.75 -2.57
C LEU A 129 -5.63 -3.70 -1.84
N VAL A 130 -6.29 -3.01 -0.92
CA VAL A 130 -5.71 -1.88 -0.22
C VAL A 130 -6.01 -2.03 1.26
N ALA A 131 -4.99 -2.05 2.10
CA ALA A 131 -5.19 -2.02 3.55
C ALA A 131 -5.94 -0.74 3.93
N ARG A 132 -6.84 -0.81 4.91
CA ARG A 132 -7.59 0.37 5.37
C ARG A 132 -6.66 1.49 5.84
N GLU A 133 -5.51 1.15 6.42
CA GLU A 133 -4.43 2.06 6.83
C GLU A 133 -3.95 2.90 5.65
N SER A 134 -3.71 2.26 4.50
CA SER A 134 -3.25 2.94 3.29
C SER A 134 -4.34 3.86 2.76
N ALA A 135 -5.60 3.40 2.72
CA ALA A 135 -6.75 4.23 2.33
C ALA A 135 -6.90 5.47 3.23
N GLN A 136 -6.67 5.33 4.54
CA GLN A 136 -6.65 6.43 5.50
C GLN A 136 -5.55 7.46 5.21
N VAL A 137 -4.34 7.02 4.83
CA VAL A 137 -3.26 7.92 4.42
C VAL A 137 -3.64 8.70 3.16
N LEU A 138 -4.18 8.01 2.14
CA LEU A 138 -4.62 8.63 0.89
C LEU A 138 -5.72 9.68 1.15
N ALA A 139 -6.71 9.34 1.99
CA ALA A 139 -7.78 10.24 2.37
C ALA A 139 -7.22 11.42 3.15
N LEU A 140 -6.43 11.21 4.21
CA LEU A 140 -5.86 12.29 5.03
C LEU A 140 -5.08 13.32 4.18
N ASN A 141 -4.33 12.84 3.18
CA ASN A 141 -3.56 13.66 2.23
C ASN A 141 -4.38 14.30 1.10
N GLU A 142 -5.70 14.10 1.06
CA GLU A 142 -6.60 14.65 0.03
C GLU A 142 -6.30 14.13 -1.37
N TRP A 143 -5.68 12.95 -1.47
CA TRP A 143 -5.40 12.30 -2.74
C TRP A 143 -6.60 11.53 -3.29
N ILE A 144 -7.52 11.17 -2.40
CA ILE A 144 -8.81 10.59 -2.73
C ILE A 144 -9.94 11.37 -2.03
N GLU A 145 -11.11 11.39 -2.65
CA GLU A 145 -12.32 12.03 -2.13
C GLU A 145 -13.55 11.17 -2.35
N SER A 146 -14.57 11.34 -1.50
CA SER A 146 -15.87 10.68 -1.63
C SER A 146 -16.99 11.69 -1.51
N ASP A 147 -18.00 11.55 -2.37
CA ASP A 147 -19.22 12.36 -2.32
C ASP A 147 -20.14 11.91 -1.16
N GLU A 148 -20.10 10.61 -0.82
CA GLU A 148 -20.91 9.99 0.22
C GLU A 148 -20.05 9.15 1.18
N PRO A 149 -19.15 9.78 1.95
CA PRO A 149 -18.26 9.06 2.86
C PRO A 149 -19.02 8.34 3.99
N ALA A 150 -20.25 8.78 4.27
CA ALA A 150 -21.12 8.16 5.25
C ALA A 150 -21.89 6.93 4.72
N ALA A 151 -21.75 6.55 3.45
CA ALA A 151 -22.39 5.34 2.95
C ALA A 151 -21.90 4.08 3.70
N ARG A 152 -22.69 3.00 3.64
CA ARG A 152 -22.24 1.67 4.14
C ARG A 152 -20.96 1.22 3.42
N ILE A 153 -20.90 1.52 2.12
CA ILE A 153 -19.72 1.37 1.27
C ILE A 153 -19.42 2.75 0.70
N ALA A 154 -18.39 3.38 1.22
CA ALA A 154 -17.92 4.65 0.71
C ALA A 154 -17.08 4.41 -0.55
N ARG A 155 -17.38 5.16 -1.61
CA ARG A 155 -16.67 5.11 -2.89
C ARG A 155 -15.77 6.34 -2.98
N TYR A 156 -14.48 6.10 -3.19
CA TYR A 156 -13.48 7.16 -3.28
C TYR A 156 -12.88 7.22 -4.69
N ARG A 157 -12.74 8.43 -5.21
CA ARG A 157 -12.11 8.72 -6.51
C ARG A 157 -10.80 9.48 -6.30
N ILE A 158 -9.88 9.34 -7.24
CA ILE A 158 -8.63 10.10 -7.22
C ILE A 158 -8.89 11.59 -7.49
N THR A 159 -8.31 12.46 -6.66
CA THR A 159 -8.39 13.91 -6.83
C THR A 159 -7.32 14.44 -7.77
N GLY A 160 -7.40 15.72 -8.16
CA GLY A 160 -6.30 16.40 -8.85
C GLY A 160 -4.99 16.38 -8.03
N ALA A 161 -5.08 16.56 -6.72
CA ALA A 161 -3.93 16.51 -5.81
C ALA A 161 -3.31 15.11 -5.77
N GLY A 162 -4.13 14.04 -5.76
CA GLY A 162 -3.64 12.66 -5.83
C GLY A 162 -2.90 12.34 -7.12
N ARG A 163 -3.40 12.84 -8.27
CA ARG A 163 -2.70 12.69 -9.56
C ARG A 163 -1.35 13.41 -9.58
N THR A 164 -1.29 14.62 -9.01
CA THR A 164 -0.03 15.37 -8.90
C THR A 164 0.95 14.67 -7.98
N ALA A 165 0.50 14.24 -6.80
CA ALA A 165 1.33 13.50 -5.85
C ALA A 165 1.91 12.21 -6.46
N LEU A 166 1.11 11.46 -7.23
CA LEU A 166 1.62 10.27 -7.93
C LEU A 166 2.78 10.61 -8.88
N ARG A 167 2.68 11.69 -9.65
CA ARG A 167 3.75 12.12 -10.57
C ARG A 167 5.01 12.50 -9.80
N GLU A 168 4.86 13.25 -8.70
CA GLU A 168 5.97 13.66 -7.83
C GLU A 168 6.66 12.48 -7.17
N LEU A 169 5.90 11.51 -6.66
CA LEU A 169 6.43 10.29 -6.05
C LEU A 169 7.19 9.42 -7.07
N ILE A 170 6.64 9.27 -8.29
CA ILE A 170 7.34 8.54 -9.36
C ILE A 170 8.65 9.25 -9.73
N ALA A 171 8.61 10.57 -9.93
CA ALA A 171 9.80 11.36 -10.28
C ALA A 171 10.86 11.33 -9.16
N GLY A 172 10.44 11.46 -7.90
CA GLY A 172 11.33 11.37 -6.73
C GLY A 172 12.03 10.01 -6.64
N ARG A 173 11.29 8.93 -6.90
CA ARG A 173 11.83 7.57 -6.93
C ARG A 173 12.83 7.35 -8.05
N GLU A 174 12.59 7.92 -9.23
CA GLU A 174 13.52 7.88 -10.36
C GLU A 174 14.80 8.65 -10.06
N ASN A 175 14.68 9.84 -9.46
CA ASN A 175 15.82 10.67 -9.06
C ASN A 175 16.68 10.03 -7.97
N ALA A 176 16.08 9.50 -6.89
CA ALA A 176 16.81 8.82 -5.82
C ALA A 176 17.58 7.59 -6.32
N ARG A 177 17.05 6.93 -7.36
CA ARG A 177 17.70 5.79 -8.01
C ARG A 177 18.81 6.21 -8.97
N ALA A 178 18.67 7.34 -9.65
CA ALA A 178 19.67 7.86 -10.60
C ALA A 178 20.89 8.45 -9.89
N THR A 179 20.71 9.12 -8.74
CA THR A 179 21.80 9.76 -7.98
C THR A 179 22.46 8.83 -6.96
N GLY A 180 21.83 7.71 -6.60
CA GLY A 180 22.35 6.83 -5.55
C GLY A 180 22.36 7.46 -4.14
N GLU A 181 21.81 8.67 -4.00
CA GLU A 181 21.61 9.38 -2.75
C GLU A 181 20.14 9.26 -2.32
N PRO A 182 19.86 8.98 -1.04
CA PRO A 182 18.50 9.11 -0.54
C PRO A 182 18.07 10.58 -0.65
N ALA A 183 16.83 10.80 -1.11
CA ALA A 183 16.25 12.12 -1.33
C ALA A 183 16.52 13.10 -0.17
N PRO A 184 16.69 14.41 -0.43
CA PRO A 184 16.98 15.37 0.62
C PRO A 184 15.81 15.45 1.58
N ALA A 185 16.02 14.93 2.79
CA ALA A 185 15.15 15.21 3.92
C ALA A 185 15.11 16.72 4.13
N VAL A 186 13.93 17.31 3.93
CA VAL A 186 13.65 18.68 4.36
C VAL A 186 14.06 18.81 5.82
N THR A 187 14.91 19.80 6.06
CA THR A 187 15.65 20.02 7.31
C THR A 187 14.76 20.07 8.55
N GLY A 188 15.03 19.17 9.50
CA GLY A 188 14.27 19.07 10.75
C GLY A 188 14.91 18.17 11.79
N ARG A 189 16.10 18.58 12.28
CA ARG A 189 16.73 18.23 13.58
C ARG A 189 16.89 16.73 13.94
N ARG A 190 18.14 16.26 13.84
CA ARG A 190 18.68 15.01 14.43
C ARG A 190 18.44 14.96 15.95
N THR A 191 17.94 13.84 16.48
CA THR A 191 18.52 13.10 17.61
C THR A 191 17.92 11.69 17.75
N ALA A 192 18.75 10.79 18.27
CA ALA A 192 18.48 9.46 18.84
C ALA A 192 18.14 8.29 17.88
N ARG A 193 19.17 7.45 17.71
CA ARG A 193 19.15 6.08 17.16
C ARG A 193 18.21 5.17 17.97
N PRO A 194 17.25 4.46 17.34
CA PRO A 194 16.60 3.32 17.96
C PRO A 194 17.29 2.00 17.55
N ALA A 195 17.45 1.12 18.54
CA ALA A 195 17.82 -0.28 18.39
C ALA A 195 16.74 -1.09 17.61
N PRO A 196 17.02 -2.34 17.18
CA PRO A 196 16.39 -2.95 16.02
C PRO A 196 14.91 -3.25 16.31
N ARG A 197 14.03 -2.61 15.55
CA ARG A 197 12.58 -2.87 15.58
C ARG A 197 12.29 -4.03 14.64
N ALA A 198 11.55 -5.01 15.13
CA ALA A 198 11.01 -6.10 14.34
C ALA A 198 10.31 -5.54 13.10
N ALA A 199 10.82 -5.91 11.92
CA ALA A 199 10.32 -5.48 10.64
C ALA A 199 8.89 -5.97 10.47
N LEU A 200 7.92 -5.03 10.40
CA LEU A 200 6.71 -5.27 9.62
C LEU A 200 7.22 -5.56 8.20
N ALA A 201 7.07 -6.82 7.79
CA ALA A 201 7.92 -7.45 6.80
C ALA A 201 8.02 -6.63 5.51
N GLU A 202 9.20 -6.06 5.27
CA GLU A 202 9.62 -5.69 3.93
C GLU A 202 9.41 -6.91 3.02
N SER A 203 8.90 -6.71 1.79
CA SER A 203 8.89 -7.78 0.79
C SER A 203 10.29 -8.41 0.75
N PRO A 204 10.45 -9.73 0.88
CA PRO A 204 11.77 -10.38 0.82
C PRO A 204 12.56 -9.97 -0.43
N LEU A 205 11.85 -9.62 -1.51
CA LEU A 205 12.42 -9.07 -2.74
C LEU A 205 13.04 -7.66 -2.54
N ALA A 206 12.42 -6.78 -1.76
CA ALA A 206 12.95 -5.45 -1.44
C ALA A 206 14.27 -5.53 -0.67
N GLY A 207 14.35 -6.46 0.30
CA GLY A 207 15.58 -6.77 1.03
C GLY A 207 16.70 -7.31 0.13
N LEU A 208 16.35 -8.10 -0.88
CA LEU A 208 17.30 -8.67 -1.84
C LEU A 208 17.71 -7.70 -2.95
N ALA A 209 16.81 -6.80 -3.37
CA ALA A 209 17.07 -5.77 -4.38
C ALA A 209 18.15 -4.78 -3.92
N ARG A 210 18.26 -4.54 -2.61
CA ARG A 210 19.30 -3.69 -2.01
C ARG A 210 20.67 -4.35 -1.92
N ARG A 211 20.77 -5.68 -2.07
CA ARG A 211 22.04 -6.40 -1.96
C ARG A 211 22.80 -6.37 -3.29
N ARG A 212 24.07 -5.98 -3.23
CA ARG A 212 25.00 -6.01 -4.36
C ARG A 212 25.77 -7.33 -4.39
N ASP A 213 26.14 -7.78 -5.58
CA ASP A 213 27.06 -8.89 -5.77
C ASP A 213 28.52 -8.45 -5.60
N ARG A 214 29.46 -9.39 -5.81
CA ARG A 214 30.90 -9.16 -5.69
C ARG A 214 31.40 -8.11 -6.70
N ASP A 215 30.69 -7.94 -7.81
CA ASP A 215 31.01 -7.01 -8.90
C ASP A 215 30.27 -5.67 -8.75
N GLY A 216 29.60 -5.45 -7.61
CA GLY A 216 28.89 -4.21 -7.28
C GLY A 216 27.53 -4.05 -7.96
N ARG A 217 27.06 -5.04 -8.72
CA ARG A 217 25.77 -5.00 -9.43
C ARG A 217 24.62 -5.38 -8.49
N PRO A 218 23.42 -4.79 -8.64
CA PRO A 218 22.24 -5.23 -7.90
C PRO A 218 21.97 -6.71 -8.17
N PHE A 219 21.82 -7.51 -7.11
CA PHE A 219 21.66 -8.95 -7.26
C PHE A 219 20.36 -9.32 -8.01
N LEU A 220 19.28 -8.57 -7.75
CA LEU A 220 18.03 -8.64 -8.48
C LEU A 220 17.85 -7.34 -9.26
N PRO A 221 17.93 -7.36 -10.60
CA PRO A 221 17.58 -6.21 -11.42
C PRO A 221 16.09 -5.86 -11.27
N ARG A 222 15.76 -4.59 -11.51
CA ARG A 222 14.40 -4.02 -11.34
C ARG A 222 13.30 -4.84 -12.01
N GLU A 223 13.58 -5.34 -13.21
CA GLU A 223 12.67 -6.15 -14.01
C GLU A 223 12.25 -7.44 -13.29
N LEU A 224 13.18 -8.08 -12.57
CA LEU A 224 12.90 -9.33 -11.84
C LEU A 224 12.11 -9.06 -10.56
N VAL A 225 12.37 -7.95 -9.89
CA VAL A 225 11.59 -7.51 -8.73
C VAL A 225 10.16 -7.20 -9.17
N ALA A 226 9.98 -6.48 -10.28
CA ALA A 226 8.66 -6.17 -10.82
C ALA A 226 7.86 -7.43 -11.20
N ALA A 227 8.51 -8.44 -11.79
CA ALA A 227 7.87 -9.72 -12.09
C ALA A 227 7.41 -10.45 -10.82
N GLY A 228 8.24 -10.46 -9.77
CA GLY A 228 7.90 -11.07 -8.48
C GLY A 228 6.75 -10.36 -7.75
N GLU A 229 6.76 -9.03 -7.74
CA GLU A 229 5.67 -8.23 -7.17
C GLU A 229 4.37 -8.40 -7.98
N ARG A 230 4.44 -8.52 -9.31
CA ARG A 230 3.26 -8.82 -10.15
C ARG A 230 2.64 -10.18 -9.82
N LEU A 231 3.46 -11.22 -9.65
CA LEU A 231 2.98 -12.54 -9.22
C LEU A 231 2.31 -12.48 -7.85
N ARG A 232 2.88 -11.72 -6.92
CA ARG A 232 2.30 -11.48 -5.60
C ARG A 232 0.94 -10.76 -5.71
N GLU A 233 0.83 -9.73 -6.55
CA GLU A 233 -0.42 -9.01 -6.78
C GLU A 233 -1.51 -9.95 -7.32
N ASP A 234 -1.20 -10.77 -8.33
CA ASP A 234 -2.14 -11.75 -8.88
C ASP A 234 -2.54 -12.81 -7.83
N PHE A 235 -1.59 -13.26 -6.99
CA PHE A 235 -1.86 -14.19 -5.89
C PHE A 235 -2.77 -13.59 -4.81
N GLU A 236 -2.49 -12.37 -4.35
CA GLU A 236 -3.32 -11.66 -3.39
C GLU A 236 -4.75 -11.47 -3.93
N LEU A 237 -4.89 -11.10 -5.20
CA LEU A 237 -6.18 -10.97 -5.88
C LEU A 237 -6.93 -12.32 -5.97
N GLY A 238 -6.24 -13.40 -6.31
CA GLY A 238 -6.82 -14.74 -6.45
C GLY A 238 -7.32 -15.34 -5.13
N GLN A 239 -6.61 -15.11 -4.01
CA GLN A 239 -6.96 -15.64 -2.68
C GLN A 239 -8.20 -14.96 -2.06
N VAL A 240 -8.53 -13.75 -2.51
CA VAL A 240 -9.67 -12.97 -2.00
C VAL A 240 -11.01 -13.45 -2.58
N GLY A 241 -11.05 -13.96 -3.81
CA GLY A 241 -12.30 -14.45 -4.42
C GLY A 241 -12.98 -15.56 -3.63
N GLU A 242 -12.19 -16.40 -2.93
CA GLU A 242 -12.70 -17.54 -2.17
C GLU A 242 -13.36 -17.15 -0.84
N ARG A 243 -12.87 -16.11 -0.15
CA ARG A 243 -13.35 -15.71 1.19
C ARG A 243 -14.08 -14.36 1.25
N LEU A 244 -13.64 -13.39 0.46
CA LEU A 244 -14.15 -12.02 0.44
C LEU A 244 -15.00 -11.75 -0.81
N GLY A 245 -14.80 -12.52 -1.89
CA GLY A 245 -15.61 -12.54 -3.11
C GLY A 245 -17.10 -12.44 -2.87
N GLN A 246 -17.63 -13.42 -2.13
CA GLN A 246 -19.06 -13.57 -1.79
C GLN A 246 -19.58 -12.42 -0.91
N SER A 247 -18.77 -11.93 0.03
CA SER A 247 -19.17 -10.84 0.94
C SER A 247 -19.22 -9.48 0.24
N TRP A 248 -18.26 -9.18 -0.66
CA TRP A 248 -18.24 -7.92 -1.39
C TRP A 248 -19.23 -7.88 -2.55
N ASP A 249 -19.56 -9.04 -3.14
CA ASP A 249 -20.52 -9.15 -4.24
C ASP A 249 -21.94 -8.74 -3.79
N GLY A 250 -22.43 -9.29 -2.67
CA GLY A 250 -23.73 -8.90 -2.11
C GLY A 250 -23.78 -7.45 -1.61
N LEU A 251 -22.64 -6.92 -1.17
CA LEU A 251 -22.52 -5.54 -0.70
C LEU A 251 -22.50 -4.52 -1.85
N LEU A 252 -21.75 -4.78 -2.93
CA LEU A 252 -21.63 -3.88 -4.07
C LEU A 252 -22.86 -3.92 -5.00
N THR A 253 -23.56 -5.06 -5.06
CA THR A 253 -24.77 -5.24 -5.91
C THR A 253 -26.08 -4.94 -5.17
N GLY A 254 -26.05 -4.72 -3.85
CA GLY A 254 -27.22 -4.33 -3.04
C GLY A 254 -28.34 -5.37 -2.97
N ARG A 255 -28.11 -6.61 -3.41
CA ARG A 255 -29.14 -7.66 -3.46
C ARG A 255 -28.99 -8.61 -2.27
N VAL A 256 -29.89 -8.48 -1.31
CA VAL A 256 -30.25 -9.59 -0.42
C VAL A 256 -31.34 -10.38 -1.16
N ASP A 257 -31.15 -11.70 -1.20
CA ASP A 257 -32.00 -12.75 -1.76
C ASP A 257 -31.78 -13.17 -3.23
N GLY A 258 -31.26 -14.40 -3.35
CA GLY A 258 -31.77 -15.45 -4.24
C GLY A 258 -31.62 -15.26 -5.75
N GLY A 259 -30.64 -15.95 -6.34
CA GLY A 259 -30.73 -16.37 -7.74
C GLY A 259 -29.57 -15.92 -8.63
N ALA A 260 -28.75 -16.91 -8.99
CA ALA A 260 -27.79 -16.96 -10.10
C ALA A 260 -27.62 -15.70 -10.98
N ALA A 261 -26.49 -15.01 -10.80
CA ALA A 261 -25.83 -14.25 -11.86
C ALA A 261 -24.30 -14.18 -11.59
N ALA A 262 -23.62 -15.33 -11.65
CA ALA A 262 -22.17 -15.43 -11.52
C ALA A 262 -21.42 -15.06 -12.82
N GLY A 263 -21.79 -13.95 -13.45
CA GLY A 263 -21.36 -13.60 -14.82
C GLY A 263 -20.17 -12.65 -14.94
N GLY A 264 -19.86 -11.84 -13.92
CA GLY A 264 -18.79 -10.82 -14.01
C GLY A 264 -17.83 -10.80 -12.83
N GLN A 265 -18.27 -11.22 -11.64
CA GLN A 265 -17.58 -10.93 -10.39
C GLN A 265 -16.63 -12.05 -9.92
N GLY A 266 -16.84 -13.28 -10.40
CA GLY A 266 -15.89 -14.39 -10.28
C GLY A 266 -14.77 -14.34 -11.33
N ALA A 267 -14.99 -13.63 -12.44
CA ALA A 267 -14.08 -13.65 -13.59
C ALA A 267 -12.72 -13.00 -13.28
N SER A 268 -12.66 -11.88 -12.55
CA SER A 268 -11.38 -11.19 -12.26
C SER A 268 -10.51 -11.93 -11.24
N SER A 269 -11.10 -12.50 -10.19
CA SER A 269 -10.38 -13.35 -9.23
C SER A 269 -10.03 -14.71 -9.82
N ALA A 270 -10.91 -15.31 -10.63
CA ALA A 270 -10.61 -16.53 -11.37
C ALA A 270 -9.51 -16.30 -12.41
N ALA A 271 -9.55 -15.18 -13.14
CA ALA A 271 -8.51 -14.81 -14.10
C ALA A 271 -7.17 -14.49 -13.40
N ALA A 272 -7.19 -13.86 -12.22
CA ALA A 272 -5.98 -13.66 -11.43
C ALA A 272 -5.40 -15.01 -10.98
N ARG A 273 -6.27 -15.92 -10.52
CA ARG A 273 -5.88 -17.29 -10.16
C ARG A 273 -5.31 -18.05 -11.35
N GLU A 274 -5.97 -17.99 -12.50
CA GLU A 274 -5.51 -18.61 -13.74
C GLU A 274 -4.14 -18.07 -14.16
N ARG A 275 -3.90 -16.75 -14.04
CA ARG A 275 -2.57 -16.17 -14.28
C ARG A 275 -1.51 -16.69 -13.33
N VAL A 276 -1.83 -16.85 -12.03
CA VAL A 276 -0.89 -17.44 -11.06
C VAL A 276 -0.63 -18.91 -11.38
N GLU A 277 -1.69 -19.69 -11.64
CA GLU A 277 -1.57 -21.11 -11.97
C GLU A 277 -0.76 -21.31 -13.26
N ALA A 278 -1.02 -20.50 -14.29
CA ALA A 278 -0.25 -20.50 -15.54
C ALA A 278 1.23 -20.13 -15.31
N ALA A 279 1.50 -19.12 -14.48
CA ALA A 279 2.87 -18.73 -14.14
C ALA A 279 3.60 -19.85 -13.39
N LEU A 280 2.98 -20.43 -12.37
CA LEU A 280 3.57 -21.53 -11.60
C LEU A 280 3.77 -22.79 -12.45
N ALA A 281 2.84 -23.08 -13.35
CA ALA A 281 2.96 -24.18 -14.31
C ALA A 281 4.12 -23.97 -15.28
N ASP A 282 4.30 -22.75 -15.81
CA ASP A 282 5.47 -22.44 -16.65
C ASP A 282 6.78 -22.57 -15.86
N LEU A 283 6.84 -22.07 -14.63
CA LEU A 283 8.04 -22.17 -13.81
C LEU A 283 8.43 -23.62 -13.53
N GLY A 284 7.44 -24.49 -13.33
CA GLY A 284 7.60 -25.91 -13.02
C GLY A 284 7.91 -26.17 -11.54
N PRO A 285 7.90 -27.45 -11.12
CA PRO A 285 8.13 -27.84 -9.73
C PRO A 285 9.52 -27.40 -9.26
N GLY A 286 9.63 -26.99 -8.00
CA GLY A 286 10.85 -26.43 -7.40
C GLY A 286 11.00 -24.92 -7.63
N LEU A 287 10.97 -24.46 -8.88
CA LEU A 287 11.07 -23.02 -9.21
C LEU A 287 9.77 -22.26 -8.89
N GLY A 288 8.63 -22.86 -9.22
CA GLY A 288 7.32 -22.32 -8.83
C GLY A 288 7.16 -22.25 -7.31
N ASP A 289 7.64 -23.28 -6.60
CA ASP A 289 7.55 -23.36 -5.14
C ASP A 289 8.35 -22.27 -4.43
N VAL A 290 9.59 -22.00 -4.86
CA VAL A 290 10.40 -20.91 -4.28
C VAL A 290 9.84 -19.53 -4.63
N ALA A 291 9.31 -19.35 -5.85
CA ALA A 291 8.68 -18.10 -6.25
C ALA A 291 7.42 -17.82 -5.43
N LEU A 292 6.55 -18.81 -5.25
CA LEU A 292 5.36 -18.71 -4.42
C LEU A 292 5.72 -18.37 -2.96
N ARG A 293 6.69 -19.08 -2.39
CA ARG A 293 7.08 -18.89 -0.98
C ARG A 293 7.71 -17.52 -0.72
N CYS A 294 8.67 -17.13 -1.55
CA CYS A 294 9.41 -15.88 -1.35
C CYS A 294 8.62 -14.65 -1.80
N CYS A 295 7.87 -14.74 -2.90
CA CYS A 295 7.12 -13.59 -3.44
C CYS A 295 5.74 -13.47 -2.82
N CYS A 296 5.01 -14.58 -2.62
CA CYS A 296 3.61 -14.54 -2.20
C CYS A 296 3.42 -14.79 -0.70
N LEU A 297 4.16 -15.75 -0.12
CA LEU A 297 4.08 -16.06 1.32
C LEU A 297 5.06 -15.26 2.18
N LEU A 298 5.91 -14.45 1.54
CA LEU A 298 6.92 -13.60 2.18
C LEU A 298 7.89 -14.37 3.08
N GLU A 299 8.14 -15.64 2.77
CA GLU A 299 9.08 -16.48 3.52
C GLU A 299 10.52 -16.01 3.27
N GLY A 300 11.31 -15.95 4.33
CA GLY A 300 12.74 -15.65 4.23
C GLY A 300 13.48 -16.79 3.50
N LEU A 301 14.51 -16.44 2.73
CA LEU A 301 15.28 -17.41 1.93
C LEU A 301 15.84 -18.58 2.74
N GLU A 302 16.29 -18.35 3.97
CA GLU A 302 16.83 -19.40 4.85
C GLU A 302 15.74 -20.41 5.28
N GLU A 303 14.51 -19.93 5.49
CA GLU A 303 13.35 -20.77 5.78
C GLU A 303 12.97 -21.60 4.55
N THR A 304 12.94 -20.95 3.38
CA THR A 304 12.65 -21.61 2.11
C THR A 304 13.70 -22.67 1.76
N GLU A 305 14.99 -22.40 1.98
CA GLU A 305 16.08 -23.37 1.78
C GLU A 305 15.89 -24.62 2.66
N ARG A 306 15.61 -24.44 3.96
CA ARG A 306 15.41 -25.55 4.89
C ARG A 306 14.24 -26.42 4.48
N ARG A 307 13.14 -25.80 4.06
CA ARG A 307 11.92 -26.50 3.68
C ARG A 307 12.04 -27.26 2.36
N MET A 308 12.80 -26.71 1.42
CA MET A 308 13.05 -27.32 0.12
C MET A 308 14.19 -28.36 0.16
N GLY A 309 14.82 -28.57 1.32
CA GLY A 309 15.95 -29.49 1.46
C GLY A 309 17.20 -29.03 0.69
N TRP A 310 17.33 -27.74 0.42
CA TRP A 310 18.47 -27.19 -0.33
C TRP A 310 19.65 -26.93 0.60
N SER A 311 20.86 -27.01 0.03
CA SER A 311 22.06 -26.58 0.73
C SER A 311 21.99 -25.09 1.06
N ALA A 312 22.52 -24.71 2.22
CA ALA A 312 22.55 -23.32 2.65
C ALA A 312 23.16 -22.41 1.57
N ARG A 313 22.58 -21.21 1.39
CA ARG A 313 22.99 -20.16 0.43
C ARG A 313 22.64 -20.45 -1.04
N SER A 314 21.94 -21.54 -1.35
CA SER A 314 21.51 -21.86 -2.72
C SER A 314 20.23 -21.14 -3.14
N GLY A 315 19.34 -20.82 -2.20
CA GLY A 315 18.02 -20.26 -2.46
C GLY A 315 18.10 -18.91 -3.18
N LYS A 316 19.14 -18.11 -2.89
CA LYS A 316 19.37 -16.83 -3.55
C LYS A 316 19.48 -16.97 -5.07
N ILE A 317 20.27 -17.94 -5.55
CA ILE A 317 20.47 -18.18 -6.99
C ILE A 317 19.23 -18.80 -7.62
N VAL A 318 18.61 -19.76 -6.94
CA VAL A 318 17.42 -20.44 -7.45
C VAL A 318 16.23 -19.48 -7.57
N LEU A 319 16.03 -18.59 -6.60
CA LEU A 319 15.01 -17.53 -6.67
C LEU A 319 15.27 -16.58 -7.85
N ARG A 320 16.52 -16.22 -8.12
CA ARG A 320 16.86 -15.39 -9.28
C ARG A 320 16.50 -16.07 -10.60
N ILE A 321 16.78 -17.37 -10.73
CA ILE A 321 16.41 -18.17 -11.92
C ILE A 321 14.89 -18.22 -12.06
N ALA A 322 14.16 -18.46 -10.96
CA ALA A 322 12.70 -18.46 -10.95
C ALA A 322 12.13 -17.12 -11.43
N LEU A 323 12.65 -15.99 -10.94
CA LEU A 323 12.20 -14.66 -11.35
C LEU A 323 12.55 -14.31 -12.81
N GLN A 324 13.70 -14.78 -13.32
CA GLN A 324 14.05 -14.63 -14.74
C GLN A 324 13.05 -15.33 -15.65
N ARG A 325 12.66 -16.55 -15.28
CA ARG A 325 11.65 -17.33 -16.02
C ARG A 325 10.26 -16.70 -15.89
N LEU A 326 9.89 -16.27 -14.69
CA LEU A 326 8.64 -15.55 -14.43
C LEU A 326 8.50 -14.28 -15.25
N ARG A 327 9.59 -13.49 -15.36
CA ARG A 327 9.60 -12.31 -16.23
C ARG A 327 9.34 -12.71 -17.68
N ARG A 328 10.05 -13.71 -18.20
CA ARG A 328 9.87 -14.19 -19.57
C ARG A 328 8.40 -14.59 -19.85
N HIS A 329 7.78 -15.31 -18.92
CA HIS A 329 6.36 -15.68 -19.00
C HIS A 329 5.45 -14.45 -19.13
N TYR A 330 5.68 -13.42 -18.32
CA TYR A 330 4.89 -12.19 -18.39
C TYR A 330 5.16 -11.34 -19.63
N ASP A 331 6.40 -11.34 -20.14
CA ASP A 331 6.76 -10.66 -21.39
C ASP A 331 6.06 -11.34 -22.60
N GLU A 332 6.03 -12.67 -22.63
CA GLU A 332 5.35 -13.47 -23.66
C GLU A 332 3.82 -13.27 -23.62
N GLN A 333 3.21 -13.20 -22.44
CA GLN A 333 1.78 -12.89 -22.29
C GLN A 333 1.43 -11.45 -22.67
N GLY A 334 2.28 -10.48 -22.30
CA GLY A 334 2.09 -9.07 -22.64
C GLY A 334 2.20 -8.81 -24.15
N SER A 335 3.06 -9.55 -24.84
CA SER A 335 3.17 -9.50 -26.30
C SER A 335 1.95 -10.12 -27.01
N CYS A 336 1.28 -11.09 -26.41
CA CYS A 336 0.08 -11.72 -26.99
C CYS A 336 -1.17 -10.84 -26.86
N ALA A 337 -1.26 -10.01 -25.81
CA ALA A 337 -2.41 -9.11 -25.57
C ALA A 337 -2.45 -7.87 -26.50
N MET A 338 -1.39 -7.61 -27.26
CA MET A 338 -1.28 -6.48 -28.21
C MET A 338 -1.56 -6.87 -29.68
N ILE A 339 -1.87 -8.14 -29.95
CA ILE A 339 -2.15 -8.67 -31.31
C ILE A 339 -3.57 -9.28 -31.40
N GLY A 340 -4.44 -8.95 -30.44
CA GLY A 340 -5.84 -9.40 -30.40
C GLY A 340 -6.83 -8.25 -30.52
#